data_AF-A0A150V2W1-F1
#
_entry.id   AF-A0A150V2W1-F1
#
_cell.length_a   1.000
_cell.length_b   1.000
_cell.length_c   1.000
_cell.angle_alpha   90.00
_cell.angle_beta   90.00
_cell.angle_gamma   90.00
#
_symmetry.space_group_name_H-M   'P 1'
#
loop_
_entity.id
_entity.type
_entity.pdbx_description
1 polymer ?
#
loop_
_entity_poly.entity_id
_entity_poly.type
_entity_poly.pdbx_seq_one_letter_code
_entity_poly.pdbx_strand_id
1 'polypeptide(L)'
;MRRPSPPNTISNSINDAERKALFGRPALSSADLPANSILRHLDVNMHSLSPNIEIPLSIAPQNKIRDILAAIQTASSPMVVIGKGAGYAWAEQQVRSMIDWYELLLAP
;
A
#
# COMPACT_ATOMS: atom_id res chain seq x y z
N MET A 1 -15.30 12.49 6.43
CA MET A 1 -16.05 11.97 5.26
C MET A 1 -16.38 13.14 4.34
N ARG A 2 -16.10 13.02 3.04
CA ARG A 2 -16.48 14.04 2.04
C ARG A 2 -17.65 13.46 1.26
N ARG A 3 -18.84 14.06 1.39
CA ARG A 3 -20.03 13.69 0.60
C ARG A 3 -19.82 14.19 -0.84
N PRO A 4 -19.98 13.35 -1.87
CA PRO A 4 -19.94 13.81 -3.26
C PRO A 4 -21.15 14.72 -3.53
N SER A 5 -20.92 15.93 -4.06
CA SER A 5 -21.97 16.93 -4.27
C SER A 5 -22.49 16.98 -5.72
N PRO A 6 -21.68 16.63 -6.76
CA PRO A 6 -22.22 16.28 -8.08
C PRO A 6 -21.83 14.86 -8.58
N PRO A 7 -22.63 14.22 -9.48
CA PRO A 7 -22.40 12.85 -9.97
C PRO A 7 -21.03 12.63 -10.61
N ASN A 8 -20.50 13.65 -11.29
CA ASN A 8 -19.18 13.61 -11.93
C ASN A 8 -18.00 13.49 -10.94
N THR A 9 -18.27 13.50 -9.62
CA THR A 9 -17.25 13.35 -8.56
C THR A 9 -17.26 11.97 -7.89
N ILE A 10 -18.18 11.07 -8.27
CA ILE A 10 -18.24 9.71 -7.71
C ILE A 10 -16.91 8.98 -7.91
N SER A 11 -16.37 8.98 -9.14
CA SER A 11 -15.10 8.33 -9.45
C SER A 11 -13.95 8.89 -8.61
N ASN A 12 -13.91 10.21 -8.40
CA ASN A 12 -12.89 10.83 -7.55
C ASN A 12 -13.05 10.41 -6.08
N SER A 13 -14.27 10.28 -5.58
CA SER A 13 -14.53 9.81 -4.21
C SER A 13 -14.15 8.34 -4.02
N ILE A 14 -14.35 7.50 -5.04
CA ILE A 14 -13.89 6.11 -5.04
C ILE A 14 -12.37 6.07 -5.04
N ASN A 15 -11.72 6.80 -5.96
CA ASN A 15 -10.26 6.88 -6.05
C ASN A 15 -9.63 7.37 -4.73
N ASP A 16 -10.23 8.36 -4.07
CA ASP A 16 -9.76 8.84 -2.77
C ASP A 16 -9.97 7.82 -1.64
N ALA A 17 -11.04 7.04 -1.69
CA ALA A 17 -11.27 5.95 -0.74
C ALA A 17 -10.25 4.82 -0.95
N GLU A 18 -10.03 4.40 -2.19
CA GLU A 18 -9.02 3.40 -2.55
C GLU A 18 -7.61 3.83 -2.14
N ARG A 19 -7.21 5.09 -2.39
CA ARG A 19 -5.94 5.63 -1.90
C ARG A 19 -5.82 5.53 -0.38
N LYS A 20 -6.88 5.87 0.37
CA LYS A 20 -6.88 5.75 1.84
C LYS A 20 -6.80 4.31 2.32
N ALA A 21 -7.39 3.37 1.58
CA ALA A 21 -7.36 1.96 1.93
C ALA A 21 -6.02 1.29 1.60
N LEU A 22 -5.33 1.75 0.55
CA LEU A 22 -4.15 1.08 0.02
C LEU A 22 -2.82 1.77 0.34
N PHE A 23 -2.80 3.10 0.54
CA PHE A 23 -1.54 3.83 0.65
C PHE A 23 -1.01 3.78 2.08
N GLY A 24 0.25 3.33 2.22
CA GLY A 24 0.91 3.23 3.52
C GLY A 24 0.46 1.99 4.28
N ARG A 25 -0.21 2.15 5.42
CA ARG A 25 -0.75 1.03 6.21
C ARG A 25 -2.20 0.78 5.78
N PRO A 26 -2.50 -0.36 5.14
CA PRO A 26 -3.84 -0.63 4.69
C PRO A 26 -4.88 -0.62 5.82
N ALA A 27 -6.02 -0.01 5.55
CA ALA A 27 -7.11 0.15 6.51
C ALA A 27 -8.48 0.21 5.82
N LEU A 28 -9.55 0.02 6.59
CA LEU A 28 -10.91 0.14 6.08
C LEU A 28 -11.19 1.57 5.62
N SER A 29 -11.66 1.72 4.38
CA SER A 29 -12.19 2.98 3.84
C SER A 29 -13.63 2.79 3.38
N SER A 30 -14.49 3.77 3.62
CA SER A 30 -15.85 3.82 3.07
C SER A 30 -16.02 5.04 2.16
N ALA A 31 -16.84 4.90 1.13
CA ALA A 31 -17.27 5.98 0.25
C ALA A 31 -18.80 6.06 0.27
N ASP A 32 -19.34 7.24 0.58
CA ASP A 32 -20.79 7.47 0.57
C ASP A 32 -21.26 7.87 -0.82
N LEU A 33 -22.16 7.08 -1.40
CA LEU A 33 -22.72 7.32 -2.73
C LEU A 33 -24.20 7.71 -2.61
N PRO A 34 -24.58 8.97 -2.91
CA PRO A 34 -25.97 9.40 -2.87
C PRO A 34 -26.86 8.66 -3.89
N ALA A 35 -28.06 8.24 -3.48
CA ALA A 35 -28.98 7.48 -4.33
C ALA A 35 -29.31 8.17 -5.67
N ASN A 36 -29.48 9.50 -5.64
CA ASN A 36 -29.73 10.31 -6.85
C ASN A 36 -28.57 10.28 -7.85
N SER A 37 -27.35 9.99 -7.39
CA SER A 37 -26.15 9.92 -8.23
C SER A 37 -25.97 8.52 -8.81
N ILE A 38 -26.40 7.48 -8.09
CA ILE A 38 -26.40 6.08 -8.55
C ILE A 38 -27.44 5.86 -9.66
N LEU A 39 -28.63 6.43 -9.51
CA LEU A 39 -29.75 6.22 -10.44
C LEU A 39 -29.64 7.01 -11.75
N ARG A 40 -28.64 7.90 -11.86
CA ARG A 40 -28.51 8.80 -13.00
C ARG A 40 -27.73 8.13 -14.13
N HIS A 41 -28.30 8.11 -15.33
CA HIS A 41 -27.59 7.70 -16.54
C HIS A 41 -26.71 8.86 -17.02
N LEU A 42 -25.45 8.55 -17.31
CA LEU A 42 -24.48 9.47 -17.87
C LEU A 42 -23.86 8.80 -19.09
N ASP A 43 -23.79 9.51 -20.22
CA ASP A 43 -23.02 9.06 -21.37
C ASP A 43 -21.53 9.28 -21.08
N VAL A 44 -20.91 8.30 -20.44
CA VAL A 44 -19.48 8.32 -20.10
C VAL A 44 -18.75 7.30 -20.96
N ASN A 45 -17.63 7.71 -21.55
CA ASN A 45 -16.72 6.78 -22.19
C ASN A 45 -16.08 5.89 -21.10
N MET A 46 -16.47 4.62 -21.01
CA MET A 46 -15.93 3.69 -20.00
C MET A 46 -14.41 3.57 -20.05
N HIS A 47 -13.79 3.80 -21.22
CA HIS A 47 -12.34 3.75 -21.38
C HIS A 47 -11.60 4.95 -20.75
N SER A 48 -12.30 6.02 -20.36
CA SER A 48 -11.68 7.13 -19.62
C SER A 48 -11.58 6.88 -18.12
N LEU A 49 -12.14 5.77 -17.61
CA LEU A 49 -12.03 5.36 -16.21
C LEU A 49 -10.79 4.47 -16.05
N SER A 50 -9.62 5.09 -15.92
CA SER A 50 -8.38 4.33 -15.65
C SER A 50 -8.39 3.85 -14.19
N PRO A 51 -8.35 2.52 -13.93
CA PRO A 51 -8.29 1.96 -12.58
C PRO A 51 -6.90 2.07 -11.93
N ASN A 52 -5.96 2.78 -12.57
CA ASN A 52 -4.56 2.67 -12.20
C ASN A 52 -4.22 3.61 -11.04
N ILE A 53 -4.40 3.10 -9.83
CA ILE A 53 -3.77 3.67 -8.64
C ILE A 53 -2.44 2.95 -8.46
N GLU A 54 -1.37 3.58 -8.95
CA GLU A 54 -0.01 3.13 -8.65
C GLU A 54 0.25 3.34 -7.14
N ILE A 55 0.46 2.25 -6.41
CA ILE A 55 0.75 2.30 -4.97
C ILE A 55 2.15 2.90 -4.82
N PRO A 56 2.31 4.02 -4.07
CA PRO A 56 3.60 4.66 -3.93
C PRO A 56 4.56 3.73 -3.19
N LEU A 57 5.67 3.41 -3.86
CA LEU A 57 6.78 2.68 -3.23
C LEU A 57 7.60 3.65 -2.39
N SER A 58 7.65 3.42 -1.07
CA SER A 58 8.55 4.13 -0.19
C SER A 58 9.87 3.36 -0.10
N ILE A 59 10.98 4.01 -0.45
CA ILE A 59 12.32 3.46 -0.27
C ILE A 59 13.01 4.17 0.89
N ALA A 60 13.66 3.39 1.76
CA ALA A 60 14.48 3.95 2.83
C ALA A 60 15.69 4.70 2.23
N PRO A 61 16.15 5.79 2.88
CA PRO A 61 17.31 6.52 2.40
C PRO A 61 18.58 5.66 2.47
N GLN A 62 19.46 5.81 1.48
CA GLN A 62 20.59 4.89 1.26
C GLN A 62 21.56 4.82 2.46
N ASN A 63 21.75 5.91 3.19
CA ASN A 63 22.57 5.93 4.40
C ASN A 63 22.01 5.02 5.49
N LYS A 64 20.69 5.04 5.72
CA LYS A 64 20.05 4.17 6.71
C LYS A 64 20.15 2.70 6.33
N ILE A 65 20.06 2.38 5.03
CA ILE A 65 20.25 1.02 4.54
C ILE A 65 21.67 0.54 4.87
N ARG A 66 22.70 1.36 4.63
CA ARG A 66 24.10 1.03 4.95
C ARG A 66 24.31 0.83 6.45
N ASP A 67 23.73 1.68 7.28
CA ASP A 67 23.83 1.57 8.74
C ASP A 67 23.25 0.23 9.24
N ILE A 68 22.09 -0.17 8.71
CA ILE A 68 21.44 -1.45 9.05
C ILE A 68 22.28 -2.64 8.57
N LEU A 69 22.83 -2.58 7.36
CA LEU A 69 23.69 -3.65 6.83
C LEU A 69 24.94 -3.85 7.69
N ALA A 70 25.59 -2.76 8.11
CA ALA A 70 26.74 -2.85 9.02
C ALA A 70 26.35 -3.46 10.38
N ALA A 71 25.17 -3.10 10.91
CA ALA A 71 24.67 -3.66 12.16
C ALA A 71 24.35 -5.16 12.05
N ILE A 72 23.73 -5.59 10.94
CA ILE A 72 23.46 -7.01 10.68
C ILE A 72 24.76 -7.81 10.59
N GLN A 73 25.76 -7.30 9.87
CA GLN A 73 27.04 -7.98 9.66
C GLN A 73 27.91 -8.09 10.92
N THR A 74 27.74 -7.18 11.88
CA THR A 74 28.53 -7.14 13.13
C THR A 74 27.81 -7.75 14.32
N ALA A 75 26.53 -8.07 14.19
CA ALA A 75 25.74 -8.70 15.25
C ALA A 75 26.15 -10.16 15.46
N SER A 76 26.27 -10.58 16.72
CA SER A 76 26.62 -11.97 17.06
C SER A 76 25.48 -12.98 16.80
N SER A 77 24.24 -12.52 16.80
CA SER A 77 23.05 -13.36 16.57
C SER A 77 21.92 -12.50 16.01
N PRO A 78 21.98 -12.10 14.72
CA PRO A 78 20.98 -11.25 14.12
C PRO A 78 19.64 -11.98 13.97
N MET A 79 18.55 -11.29 14.31
CA MET A 79 17.19 -11.82 14.25
C MET A 79 16.26 -10.82 13.57
N VAL A 80 15.29 -11.33 12.80
CA VAL A 80 14.27 -10.54 12.10
C VAL A 80 12.89 -10.87 12.64
N VAL A 81 12.08 -9.83 12.84
CA VAL A 81 10.65 -9.93 13.13
C VAL A 81 9.88 -9.44 11.92
N ILE A 82 9.01 -10.29 11.36
CA ILE A 82 8.21 -9.95 10.18
C ILE A 82 6.85 -9.41 10.64
N GLY A 83 6.56 -8.16 10.28
CA GLY A 83 5.23 -7.57 10.48
C GLY A 83 4.28 -7.81 9.31
N LYS A 84 2.98 -7.57 9.53
CA LYS A 84 1.92 -7.64 8.49
C LYS A 84 2.19 -6.81 7.24
N GLY A 85 3.01 -5.75 7.36
CA GLY A 85 3.42 -4.92 6.25
C GLY A 85 4.15 -5.68 5.14
N ALA A 86 4.89 -6.75 5.47
CA ALA A 86 5.54 -7.59 4.47
C ALA A 86 4.52 -8.31 3.58
N GLY A 87 3.42 -8.81 4.17
CA GLY A 87 2.33 -9.44 3.41
C GLY A 87 1.50 -8.43 2.62
N TYR A 88 1.24 -7.24 3.17
CA TYR A 88 0.55 -6.18 2.42
C TYR A 88 1.34 -5.68 1.20
N ALA A 89 2.67 -5.76 1.24
CA ALA A 89 3.55 -5.38 0.14
C ALA A 89 3.88 -6.54 -0.81
N TRP A 90 3.35 -7.75 -0.56
CA TRP A 90 3.72 -8.99 -1.27
C TRP A 90 5.25 -9.17 -1.36
N ALA A 91 5.92 -8.93 -0.23
CA ALA A 91 7.38 -8.93 -0.13
C ALA A 91 7.95 -10.30 0.32
N GLU A 92 7.17 -11.38 0.22
CA GLU A 92 7.52 -12.69 0.76
C GLU A 92 8.84 -13.21 0.17
N GLN A 93 9.02 -13.05 -1.13
CA GLN A 93 10.22 -13.51 -1.83
C GLN A 93 11.44 -12.67 -1.42
N GLN A 94 11.29 -11.35 -1.34
CA GLN A 94 12.36 -10.42 -0.98
C GLN A 94 12.81 -10.63 0.46
N VAL A 95 11.87 -10.82 1.38
CA VAL A 95 12.15 -11.12 2.79
C VAL A 95 12.86 -12.46 2.91
N ARG A 96 12.41 -13.49 2.18
CA ARG A 96 13.08 -14.79 2.17
C ARG A 96 14.52 -14.72 1.67
N SER A 97 14.75 -14.06 0.53
CA SER A 97 16.10 -13.87 -0.01
C SER A 97 17.02 -13.13 0.96
N MET A 98 16.50 -12.13 1.69
CA MET A 98 17.26 -11.41 2.71
C MET A 98 17.66 -12.32 3.88
N ILE A 99 16.73 -13.15 4.35
CA ILE A 99 17.00 -14.12 5.44
C ILE A 99 18.07 -15.12 4.99
N ASP A 100 17.96 -15.65 3.78
CA ASP A 100 18.88 -16.64 3.23
C ASP A 100 20.29 -16.06 3.02
N TRP A 101 20.41 -14.82 2.52
CA TRP A 101 21.71 -14.19 2.27
C TRP A 101 22.49 -13.81 3.52
N TYR A 102 21.79 -13.42 4.59
CA TYR A 102 22.41 -12.95 5.83
C TYR A 102 22.29 -13.97 6.97
N GLU A 103 21.82 -15.19 6.68
CA GLU A 103 21.63 -16.29 7.64
C GLU A 103 20.88 -15.85 8.92
N LEU A 104 19.82 -15.06 8.73
CA LEU A 104 19.09 -14.42 9.82
C LEU A 104 18.17 -15.40 10.54
N LEU A 105 18.09 -15.30 11.87
CA LEU A 105 17.08 -16.01 12.64
C LEU A 105 15.71 -15.36 12.46
N LEU A 106 14.68 -16.16 12.19
CA LEU A 106 13.30 -15.68 12.18
C LEU A 106 12.68 -15.83 13.57
N ALA A 107 12.16 -14.72 14.12
CA ALA A 107 11.41 -14.76 15.36
C ALA A 107 10.09 -15.54 15.18
N PRO A 108 9.61 -16.26 16.22
CA PRO A 108 8.32 -16.93 16.21
C PRO A 108 7.13 -15.95 16.13
#